data_AF-A0A1W9SRW8-F1
#
_entry.id   AF-A0A1W9SRW8-F1
#
_cell.length_a   1.000
_cell.length_b   1.000
_cell.length_c   1.000
_cell.angle_alpha   90.00
_cell.angle_beta   90.00
_cell.angle_gamma   90.00
#
_symmetry.space_group_name_H-M   'P 1'
#
loop_
_entity.id
_entity.type
_entity.pdbx_description
1 polymer ?
#
loop_
_entity_poly.entity_id
_entity_poly.type
_entity_poly.pdbx_seq_one_letter_code
_entity_poly.pdbx_strand_id
1 'polypeptide(L)'
;MRGTYSITIQTIAVIIVVLFASCRGDNSKNDQTRLSENGIAVANKAINSYQLLNKSVRNQQYDNEIVQILTDHSPATYSMQTDMGKLQIIDDIIKKQAALTLFRKAYASYNLFLDRNFDFGSSNLKDRLYTACAALDSFEVSEFYTERVQNLKQQISQGHFKENMAVFELSKLYADLWDNDSQNWFMLLENELRNYKDGINKVPYTSFEVSKIKKLVDKPYNDEAILVNLYKLKLVKEKELTTGFLMEELQKVSDSFELLTELNGELLKKKPDQAKINNLNNKLEAITDVGQVK
;
A
#
# COMPACT_ATOMS: atom_id res chain seq x y z
N MET A 1 51.99 -34.10 49.11
CA MET A 1 50.61 -33.58 49.00
C MET A 1 50.63 -32.23 48.28
N ARG A 2 50.45 -32.21 46.96
CA ARG A 2 50.15 -30.98 46.19
C ARG A 2 49.13 -31.39 45.12
N GLY A 3 47.86 -31.16 45.44
CA GLY A 3 46.72 -31.51 44.60
C GLY A 3 46.44 -30.43 43.55
N THR A 4 46.48 -30.85 42.29
CA THR A 4 45.45 -30.62 41.26
C THR A 4 44.45 -29.49 41.48
N TYR A 5 44.73 -28.30 40.92
CA TYR A 5 43.74 -27.26 40.59
C TYR A 5 44.08 -26.65 39.22
N SER A 6 43.88 -27.40 38.14
CA SER A 6 44.11 -26.89 36.78
C SER A 6 43.06 -27.35 35.76
N ILE A 7 41.88 -27.79 36.23
CA ILE A 7 40.81 -28.34 35.37
C ILE A 7 39.57 -27.41 35.29
N THR A 8 39.48 -26.35 36.09
CA THR A 8 38.22 -25.58 36.19
C THR A 8 38.09 -24.42 35.21
N ILE A 9 39.17 -23.79 34.73
CA ILE A 9 39.04 -22.58 33.91
C ILE A 9 38.71 -22.88 32.44
N GLN A 10 39.33 -23.90 31.83
CA GLN A 10 39.05 -24.26 30.43
C GLN A 10 37.63 -24.81 30.23
N THR A 11 37.12 -25.58 31.18
CA THR A 11 35.77 -26.15 31.10
C THR A 11 34.68 -25.07 31.21
N ILE A 12 34.89 -24.05 32.04
CA ILE A 12 33.98 -22.90 32.17
C ILE A 12 33.98 -22.06 30.88
N ALA A 13 35.13 -21.83 30.26
CA ALA A 13 35.23 -21.07 29.01
C ALA A 13 34.50 -21.75 27.84
N VAL A 14 34.58 -23.09 27.74
CA VAL A 14 33.87 -23.86 26.69
C VAL A 14 32.35 -23.81 26.90
N ILE A 15 31.87 -23.90 28.14
CA ILE A 15 30.43 -23.81 28.45
C ILE A 15 29.88 -22.43 28.10
N ILE A 16 30.63 -21.34 28.37
CA ILE A 16 30.22 -19.98 28.02
C ILE A 16 30.14 -19.80 26.49
N VAL A 17 31.11 -20.31 25.72
CA VAL A 17 31.09 -20.24 24.25
C VAL A 17 29.94 -21.04 23.65
N VAL A 18 29.60 -22.20 24.23
CA VAL A 18 28.46 -23.03 23.79
C VAL A 18 27.11 -22.36 24.12
N LEU A 19 27.00 -21.67 25.27
CA LEU A 19 25.80 -20.91 25.65
C LEU A 19 25.59 -19.64 24.80
N PHE A 20 26.66 -18.98 24.36
CA PHE A 20 26.52 -17.85 23.42
C PHE A 20 26.27 -18.29 21.97
N ALA A 21 26.67 -19.50 21.59
CA ALA A 21 26.37 -20.06 20.27
C ALA A 21 24.90 -20.51 20.14
N SER A 22 24.26 -20.96 21.22
CA SER A 22 22.88 -21.45 21.20
C SER A 22 21.81 -20.34 21.14
N CYS A 23 22.12 -19.10 21.53
CA CYS A 23 21.16 -17.98 21.43
C CYS A 23 21.04 -17.36 20.02
N ARG A 24 21.90 -17.71 19.06
CA ARG A 24 21.82 -17.16 17.68
C ARG A 24 20.85 -17.89 16.76
N GLY A 25 20.39 -19.09 17.13
CA GLY A 25 19.60 -19.96 16.26
C GLY A 25 18.11 -19.59 16.11
N ASP A 26 17.55 -18.81 17.04
CA ASP A 26 16.09 -18.58 17.11
C ASP A 26 15.61 -17.26 16.49
N ASN A 27 16.47 -16.23 16.46
CA ASN A 27 16.06 -14.89 16.00
C ASN A 27 15.74 -14.83 14.51
N SER A 28 16.52 -15.51 13.66
CA SER A 28 16.35 -15.46 12.19
C SER A 28 14.95 -15.91 11.74
N LYS A 29 14.40 -16.94 12.40
CA LYS A 29 13.06 -17.44 12.07
C LYS A 29 11.98 -16.47 12.52
N ASN A 30 12.11 -15.92 13.73
CA ASN A 30 11.20 -14.90 14.23
C ASN A 30 11.19 -13.67 13.31
N ASP A 31 12.36 -13.25 12.82
CA ASP A 31 12.48 -12.14 11.88
C ASP A 31 11.82 -12.46 10.52
N GLN A 32 11.91 -13.70 10.04
CA GLN A 32 11.21 -14.13 8.82
C GLN A 32 9.68 -14.17 9.01
N THR A 33 9.19 -14.57 10.18
CA THR A 33 7.77 -14.49 10.53
C THR A 33 7.31 -13.03 10.56
N ARG A 34 8.04 -12.12 11.23
CA ARG A 34 7.73 -10.69 11.22
C ARG A 34 7.78 -10.08 9.83
N LEU A 35 8.76 -10.45 9.00
CA LEU A 35 8.79 -10.09 7.59
C LEU A 35 7.50 -10.50 6.88
N SER A 36 7.01 -11.72 7.15
CA SER A 36 5.80 -12.21 6.51
C SER A 36 4.54 -11.47 6.94
N GLU A 37 4.44 -11.11 8.22
CA GLU A 37 3.37 -10.29 8.78
C GLU A 37 3.39 -8.88 8.20
N ASN A 38 4.58 -8.28 8.08
CA ASN A 38 4.77 -7.00 7.40
C ASN A 38 4.36 -7.07 5.93
N GLY A 39 4.72 -8.13 5.20
CA GLY A 39 4.26 -8.34 3.82
C GLY A 39 2.74 -8.39 3.69
N ILE A 40 2.06 -9.04 4.63
CA ILE A 40 0.58 -9.05 4.72
C ILE A 40 0.05 -7.63 4.98
N ALA A 41 0.67 -6.89 5.91
CA ALA A 41 0.26 -5.55 6.29
C ALA A 41 0.40 -4.55 5.13
N VAL A 42 1.54 -4.58 4.42
CA VAL A 42 1.77 -3.76 3.20
C VAL A 42 0.72 -4.09 2.14
N ALA A 43 0.44 -5.37 1.89
CA ALA A 43 -0.58 -5.77 0.93
C ALA A 43 -1.98 -5.26 1.30
N ASN A 44 -2.35 -5.33 2.58
CA ASN A 44 -3.62 -4.79 3.07
C ASN A 44 -3.68 -3.26 2.91
N LYS A 45 -2.60 -2.55 3.25
CA LYS A 45 -2.51 -1.09 3.11
C LYS A 45 -2.71 -0.69 1.64
N ALA A 46 -2.03 -1.35 0.70
CA ALA A 46 -2.20 -1.12 -0.73
C ALA A 46 -3.63 -1.40 -1.22
N ILE A 47 -4.25 -2.51 -0.77
CA ILE A 47 -5.66 -2.83 -1.08
C ILE A 47 -6.60 -1.73 -0.58
N ASN A 48 -6.41 -1.27 0.66
CA ASN A 48 -7.23 -0.23 1.27
C ASN A 48 -7.06 1.12 0.54
N SER A 49 -5.84 1.50 0.16
CA SER A 49 -5.61 2.71 -0.65
C SER A 49 -6.35 2.63 -1.98
N TYR A 50 -6.33 1.50 -2.67
CA TYR A 50 -7.15 1.31 -3.88
C TYR A 50 -8.66 1.39 -3.61
N GLN A 51 -9.14 0.93 -2.45
CA GLN A 51 -10.56 1.08 -2.08
C GLN A 51 -10.93 2.56 -1.89
N LEU A 52 -10.05 3.34 -1.25
CA LEU A 52 -10.22 4.78 -1.07
C LEU A 52 -10.22 5.52 -2.42
N LEU A 53 -9.33 5.16 -3.34
CA LEU A 53 -9.30 5.70 -4.71
C LEU A 53 -10.58 5.38 -5.47
N ASN A 54 -11.04 4.12 -5.44
CA ASN A 54 -12.31 3.72 -6.07
C ASN A 54 -13.50 4.52 -5.50
N LYS A 55 -13.53 4.72 -4.17
CA LYS A 55 -14.54 5.57 -3.52
C LYS A 55 -14.45 7.01 -4.00
N SER A 56 -13.26 7.58 -4.13
CA SER A 56 -13.04 8.94 -4.65
C SER A 56 -13.57 9.10 -6.08
N VAL A 57 -13.20 8.18 -6.97
CA VAL A 57 -13.68 8.14 -8.36
C VAL A 57 -15.20 8.02 -8.43
N ARG A 58 -15.82 7.26 -7.52
CA ARG A 58 -17.29 7.17 -7.41
C ARG A 58 -17.90 8.49 -6.93
N ASN A 59 -17.36 9.07 -5.86
CA ASN A 59 -17.86 10.28 -5.22
C ASN A 59 -17.81 11.54 -6.10
N GLN A 60 -16.95 11.58 -7.12
CA GLN A 60 -16.92 12.70 -8.07
C GLN A 60 -18.29 12.96 -8.74
N GLN A 61 -19.12 11.92 -8.92
CA GLN A 61 -20.50 12.10 -9.41
C GLN A 61 -21.38 12.84 -8.40
N TYR A 62 -21.25 12.50 -7.13
CA TYR A 62 -21.98 13.15 -6.05
C TYR A 62 -21.60 14.63 -5.93
N ASP A 63 -20.30 14.94 -6.05
CA ASP A 63 -19.83 16.33 -6.04
C ASP A 63 -20.44 17.13 -7.21
N ASN A 64 -20.52 16.53 -8.40
CA ASN A 64 -21.17 17.14 -9.57
C ASN A 64 -22.68 17.31 -9.36
N GLU A 65 -23.36 16.32 -8.78
CA GLU A 65 -24.80 16.38 -8.49
C GLU A 65 -25.13 17.45 -7.43
N ILE A 66 -24.30 17.63 -6.41
CA ILE A 66 -24.50 18.70 -5.42
C ILE A 66 -24.42 20.06 -6.10
N VAL A 67 -23.39 20.29 -6.92
CA VAL A 67 -23.25 21.57 -7.64
C VAL A 67 -24.47 21.78 -8.54
N GLN A 68 -24.94 20.74 -9.23
CA GLN A 68 -26.16 20.80 -10.03
C GLN A 68 -27.41 21.14 -9.21
N ILE A 69 -27.64 20.51 -8.06
CA ILE A 69 -28.80 20.79 -7.19
C ILE A 69 -28.79 22.24 -6.66
N LEU A 70 -27.60 22.81 -6.55
CA LEU A 70 -27.39 24.16 -6.03
C LEU A 70 -27.33 25.23 -7.13
N THR A 71 -27.26 24.83 -8.40
CA THR A 71 -27.31 25.72 -9.56
C THR A 71 -28.56 25.48 -10.38
N ASP A 72 -29.41 26.49 -10.57
CA ASP A 72 -30.74 26.38 -11.19
C ASP A 72 -30.73 26.05 -12.72
N HIS A 73 -29.67 25.44 -13.27
CA HIS A 73 -29.42 25.29 -14.72
C HIS A 73 -29.14 23.85 -15.17
N SER A 74 -29.54 23.57 -16.42
CA SER A 74 -29.50 22.25 -17.08
C SER A 74 -28.07 21.68 -17.26
N PRO A 75 -27.84 20.35 -17.12
CA PRO A 75 -26.53 19.70 -16.98
C PRO A 75 -25.54 19.85 -18.14
N ALA A 76 -25.97 20.33 -19.31
CA ALA A 76 -25.19 20.25 -20.56
C ALA A 76 -23.94 21.15 -20.60
N THR A 77 -23.81 22.13 -19.69
CA THR A 77 -22.64 23.03 -19.61
C THR A 77 -21.67 22.68 -18.48
N TYR A 78 -22.02 21.71 -17.62
CA TYR A 78 -21.32 21.36 -16.38
C TYR A 78 -20.78 19.93 -16.38
N SER A 79 -20.17 19.51 -17.47
CA SER A 79 -19.30 18.34 -17.40
C SER A 79 -17.95 18.81 -16.84
N MET A 80 -17.69 18.59 -15.54
CA MET A 80 -16.31 18.42 -15.12
C MET A 80 -15.80 17.25 -15.96
N GLN A 81 -15.02 17.55 -17.00
CA GLN A 81 -14.57 16.55 -17.96
C GLN A 81 -13.85 15.45 -17.18
N THR A 82 -14.51 14.29 -17.06
CA THR A 82 -13.86 13.07 -16.61
C THR A 82 -13.16 12.53 -17.85
N ASP A 83 -11.91 12.94 -18.05
CA ASP A 83 -11.11 12.64 -19.26
C ASP A 83 -10.74 11.16 -19.43
N MET A 84 -11.30 10.24 -18.63
CA MET A 84 -11.11 8.81 -18.80
C MET A 84 -12.39 8.04 -18.54
N GLY A 85 -12.56 6.93 -19.26
CA GLY A 85 -13.67 6.00 -19.05
C GLY A 85 -13.65 5.50 -17.61
N LYS A 86 -14.48 6.11 -16.75
CA LYS A 86 -14.61 5.80 -15.31
C LYS A 86 -14.70 4.29 -15.02
N LEU A 87 -15.39 3.56 -15.89
CA LEU A 87 -15.52 2.10 -15.82
C LEU A 87 -14.17 1.40 -15.99
N GLN A 88 -13.32 1.84 -16.92
CA GLN A 88 -11.99 1.28 -17.12
C GLN A 88 -11.08 1.50 -15.91
N ILE A 89 -11.13 2.68 -15.29
CA ILE A 89 -10.39 2.96 -14.04
C ILE A 89 -10.87 2.04 -12.91
N ILE A 90 -12.19 1.89 -12.74
CA ILE A 90 -12.75 1.02 -11.69
C ILE A 90 -12.35 -0.45 -11.93
N ASP A 91 -12.46 -0.94 -13.15
CA ASP A 91 -12.10 -2.31 -13.51
C ASP A 91 -10.61 -2.58 -13.28
N ASP A 92 -9.75 -1.63 -13.63
CA ASP A 92 -8.32 -1.71 -13.41
C ASP A 92 -7.95 -1.72 -11.91
N ILE A 93 -8.60 -0.88 -11.10
CA ILE A 93 -8.46 -0.92 -9.64
C ILE A 93 -8.85 -2.30 -9.09
N ILE A 94 -9.97 -2.88 -9.55
CA ILE A 94 -10.43 -4.20 -9.09
C ILE A 94 -9.39 -5.28 -9.42
N LYS A 95 -8.80 -5.25 -10.62
CA LYS A 95 -7.71 -6.18 -11.01
C LYS A 95 -6.49 -6.03 -10.10
N LYS A 96 -6.06 -4.80 -9.81
CA LYS A 96 -4.93 -4.51 -8.91
C LYS A 96 -5.18 -4.97 -7.48
N GLN A 97 -6.38 -4.76 -6.96
CA GLN A 97 -6.80 -5.30 -5.65
C GLN A 97 -6.79 -6.84 -5.61
N ALA A 98 -7.24 -7.49 -6.69
CA ALA A 98 -7.20 -8.94 -6.81
C ALA A 98 -5.74 -9.45 -6.83
N ALA A 99 -4.85 -8.80 -7.58
CA ALA A 99 -3.43 -9.13 -7.59
C ALA A 99 -2.78 -8.95 -6.21
N LEU A 100 -3.03 -7.84 -5.51
CA LEU A 100 -2.52 -7.62 -4.15
C LEU A 100 -3.11 -8.61 -3.13
N THR A 101 -4.33 -9.07 -3.34
CA THR A 101 -4.92 -10.13 -2.52
C THR A 101 -4.16 -11.45 -2.68
N LEU A 102 -3.68 -11.74 -3.89
CA LEU A 102 -2.84 -12.93 -4.16
C LEU A 102 -1.44 -12.77 -3.58
N PHE A 103 -0.85 -11.57 -3.65
CA PHE A 103 0.39 -11.23 -2.96
C PHE A 103 0.29 -11.44 -1.44
N ARG A 104 -0.79 -10.93 -0.82
CA ARG A 104 -1.10 -11.16 0.60
C ARG A 104 -1.18 -12.65 0.93
N LYS A 105 -1.84 -13.44 0.07
CA LYS A 105 -1.96 -14.90 0.25
C LYS A 105 -0.61 -15.60 0.13
N ALA A 106 0.28 -15.15 -0.75
CA ALA A 106 1.63 -15.68 -0.86
C ALA A 106 2.42 -15.47 0.44
N TYR A 107 2.33 -14.27 1.03
CA TYR A 107 2.93 -13.98 2.33
C TYR A 107 2.31 -14.76 3.49
N ALA A 108 0.99 -14.93 3.50
CA ALA A 108 0.32 -15.78 4.50
C ALA A 108 0.77 -17.24 4.41
N SER A 109 0.90 -17.78 3.19
CA SER A 109 1.46 -19.12 2.98
C SER A 109 2.95 -19.20 3.33
N TYR A 110 3.71 -18.13 3.13
CA TYR A 110 5.11 -18.08 3.56
C TYR A 110 5.21 -18.12 5.08
N ASN A 111 4.33 -17.39 5.80
CA ASN A 111 4.28 -17.47 7.26
C ASN A 111 3.99 -18.90 7.75
N LEU A 112 3.00 -19.57 7.15
CA LEU A 112 2.67 -20.96 7.47
C LEU A 112 3.81 -21.93 7.15
N PHE A 113 4.53 -21.71 6.04
CA PHE A 113 5.71 -22.48 5.69
C PHE A 113 6.83 -22.34 6.75
N LEU A 114 6.94 -21.17 7.38
CA LEU A 114 7.90 -20.97 8.44
C LEU A 114 7.49 -21.72 9.71
N ASP A 115 6.22 -21.90 10.03
CA ASP A 115 5.80 -22.58 11.26
C ASP A 115 6.26 -24.05 11.32
N ARG A 116 6.91 -24.43 12.44
CA ARG A 116 7.44 -25.78 12.68
C ARG A 116 6.35 -26.78 13.06
N ASN A 117 5.19 -26.30 13.52
CA ASN A 117 4.08 -27.13 13.94
C ASN A 117 3.08 -27.37 12.81
N PHE A 118 3.32 -26.81 11.63
CA PHE A 118 2.44 -26.90 10.48
C PHE A 118 2.97 -27.94 9.48
N ASP A 119 2.12 -28.87 9.06
CA ASP A 119 2.51 -29.90 8.10
C ASP A 119 2.88 -29.24 6.76
N PHE A 120 4.08 -29.49 6.26
CA PHE A 120 4.67 -28.84 5.09
C PHE A 120 3.78 -28.98 3.84
N GLY A 121 3.05 -30.08 3.72
CA GLY A 121 2.09 -30.33 2.62
C GLY A 121 0.90 -29.35 2.60
N SER A 122 0.66 -28.60 3.66
CA SER A 122 -0.53 -27.74 3.82
C SER A 122 -0.28 -26.24 3.57
N SER A 123 0.97 -25.77 3.50
CA SER A 123 1.28 -24.35 3.23
C SER A 123 0.90 -23.90 1.81
N ASN A 124 0.88 -24.84 0.85
CA ASN A 124 0.72 -24.62 -0.58
C ASN A 124 1.52 -23.42 -1.15
N LEU A 125 2.73 -23.18 -0.60
CA LEU A 125 3.52 -21.97 -0.88
C LEU A 125 3.87 -21.83 -2.37
N LYS A 126 4.30 -22.91 -3.02
CA LYS A 126 4.62 -22.93 -4.45
C LYS A 126 3.46 -22.42 -5.30
N ASP A 127 2.26 -22.96 -5.11
CA ASP A 127 1.09 -22.55 -5.89
C ASP A 127 0.71 -21.09 -5.60
N ARG A 128 0.82 -20.64 -4.35
CA ARG A 128 0.50 -19.25 -3.98
C ARG A 128 1.47 -18.25 -4.58
N LEU A 129 2.78 -18.52 -4.54
CA LEU A 129 3.79 -17.71 -5.20
C LEU A 129 3.55 -17.68 -6.71
N TYR A 130 3.32 -18.84 -7.32
CA TYR A 130 3.03 -18.92 -8.76
C TYR A 130 1.78 -18.12 -9.14
N THR A 131 0.70 -18.26 -8.38
CA THR A 131 -0.56 -17.56 -8.63
C THR A 131 -0.40 -16.04 -8.46
N ALA A 132 0.35 -15.59 -7.45
CA ALA A 132 0.67 -14.18 -7.28
C ALA A 132 1.47 -13.64 -8.48
N CYS A 133 2.46 -14.38 -8.97
CA CYS A 133 3.21 -13.98 -10.18
C CYS A 133 2.30 -13.97 -11.42
N ALA A 134 1.46 -14.98 -11.61
CA ALA A 134 0.56 -15.06 -12.77
C ALA A 134 -0.47 -13.92 -12.80
N ALA A 135 -0.86 -13.38 -11.64
CA ALA A 135 -1.71 -12.20 -11.59
C ALA A 135 -1.07 -10.97 -12.26
N LEU A 136 0.27 -10.91 -12.25
CA LEU A 136 1.03 -9.81 -12.85
C LEU A 136 1.01 -9.84 -14.38
N ASP A 137 0.71 -10.98 -15.01
CA ASP A 137 0.60 -11.11 -16.47
C ASP A 137 -0.54 -10.26 -17.06
N SER A 138 -1.48 -9.81 -16.21
CA SER A 138 -2.67 -9.06 -16.63
C SER A 138 -2.46 -7.55 -16.76
N PHE A 139 -1.27 -7.05 -16.41
CA PHE A 139 -0.95 -5.62 -16.44
C PHE A 139 -0.02 -5.28 -17.59
N GLU A 140 -0.28 -4.15 -18.24
CA GLU A 140 0.60 -3.60 -19.27
C GLU A 140 1.79 -2.91 -18.60
N VAL A 141 2.95 -3.53 -18.69
CA VAL A 141 4.19 -3.13 -18.01
C VAL A 141 5.37 -3.29 -18.98
N SER A 142 6.54 -2.76 -18.61
CA SER A 142 7.73 -2.85 -19.46
C SER A 142 8.12 -4.30 -19.77
N GLU A 143 8.81 -4.49 -20.90
CA GLU A 143 9.34 -5.81 -21.31
C GLU A 143 10.28 -6.39 -20.24
N PHE A 144 11.13 -5.55 -19.65
CA PHE A 144 12.02 -5.93 -18.56
C PHE A 144 11.26 -6.47 -17.33
N TYR A 145 10.16 -5.81 -16.96
CA TYR A 145 9.29 -6.29 -15.87
C TYR A 145 8.67 -7.64 -16.23
N THR A 146 8.16 -7.76 -17.45
CA THR A 146 7.53 -9.00 -17.96
C THR A 146 8.50 -10.17 -17.92
N GLU A 147 9.76 -9.95 -18.34
CA GLU A 147 10.81 -10.96 -18.30
C GLU A 147 11.08 -11.44 -16.87
N ARG A 148 11.19 -10.51 -15.90
CA ARG A 148 11.38 -10.86 -14.48
C ARG A 148 10.22 -11.69 -13.93
N VAL A 149 8.98 -11.36 -14.27
CA VAL A 149 7.79 -12.16 -13.91
C VAL A 149 7.89 -13.57 -14.48
N GLN A 150 8.20 -13.72 -15.78
CA GLN A 150 8.30 -15.05 -16.39
C GLN A 150 9.46 -15.88 -15.81
N ASN A 151 10.61 -15.25 -15.56
CA ASN A 151 11.77 -15.90 -14.94
C ASN A 151 11.42 -16.43 -13.55
N LEU A 152 10.75 -15.64 -12.71
CA LEU A 152 10.31 -16.08 -11.38
C LEU A 152 9.28 -17.21 -11.48
N LYS A 153 8.27 -17.10 -12.37
CA LYS A 153 7.29 -18.16 -12.61
C LYS A 153 7.93 -19.46 -13.05
N GLN A 154 8.93 -19.41 -13.93
CA GLN A 154 9.66 -20.58 -14.42
C GLN A 154 10.45 -21.26 -13.31
N GLN A 155 11.15 -20.50 -12.47
CA GLN A 155 11.87 -21.04 -11.31
C GLN A 155 10.91 -21.72 -10.34
N ILE A 156 9.75 -21.10 -10.06
CA ILE A 156 8.73 -21.67 -9.18
C ILE A 156 8.15 -22.95 -9.77
N SER A 157 7.75 -22.95 -11.05
CA SER A 157 7.10 -24.10 -11.69
C SER A 157 8.01 -25.33 -11.73
N GLN A 158 9.30 -25.13 -12.01
CA GLN A 158 10.32 -26.17 -12.00
C GLN A 158 10.72 -26.64 -10.60
N GLY A 159 10.30 -25.94 -9.54
CA GLY A 159 10.73 -26.23 -8.17
C GLY A 159 12.18 -25.85 -7.89
N HIS A 160 12.77 -25.01 -8.74
CA HIS A 160 14.16 -24.54 -8.66
C HIS A 160 14.22 -23.14 -8.04
N PHE A 161 13.60 -22.95 -6.88
CA PHE A 161 13.60 -21.66 -6.18
C PHE A 161 13.93 -21.83 -4.70
N LYS A 162 14.49 -20.78 -4.10
CA LYS A 162 14.57 -20.64 -2.64
C LYS A 162 13.42 -19.75 -2.21
N GLU A 163 12.69 -20.16 -1.18
CA GLU A 163 11.44 -19.51 -0.75
C GLU A 163 11.67 -18.04 -0.42
N ASN A 164 12.71 -17.73 0.36
CA ASN A 164 13.06 -16.36 0.73
C ASN A 164 13.47 -15.50 -0.47
N MET A 165 14.16 -16.07 -1.48
CA MET A 165 14.51 -15.36 -2.71
C MET A 165 13.28 -15.10 -3.58
N ALA A 166 12.37 -16.08 -3.68
CA ALA A 166 11.14 -15.93 -4.45
C ALA A 166 10.20 -14.89 -3.82
N VAL A 167 10.07 -14.89 -2.49
CA VAL A 167 9.32 -13.86 -1.76
C VAL A 167 9.93 -12.48 -1.99
N PHE A 168 11.25 -12.33 -1.89
CA PHE A 168 11.92 -11.06 -2.14
C PHE A 168 11.72 -10.53 -3.57
N GLU A 169 11.90 -11.39 -4.58
CA GLU A 169 11.70 -10.99 -5.97
C GLU A 169 10.23 -10.65 -6.24
N LEU A 170 9.29 -11.38 -5.64
CA LEU A 170 7.87 -11.05 -5.68
C LEU A 170 7.58 -9.70 -5.05
N SER A 171 8.18 -9.37 -3.89
CA SER A 171 8.02 -8.06 -3.25
C SER A 171 8.46 -6.93 -4.17
N LYS A 172 9.60 -7.10 -4.86
CA LYS A 172 10.10 -6.11 -5.82
C LYS A 172 9.14 -5.92 -6.98
N LEU A 173 8.64 -7.00 -7.56
CA LEU A 173 7.68 -6.91 -8.67
C LEU A 173 6.41 -6.15 -8.26
N TYR A 174 5.86 -6.43 -7.08
CA TYR A 174 4.69 -5.69 -6.59
C TYR A 174 5.01 -4.23 -6.22
N ALA A 175 6.23 -3.94 -5.73
CA ALA A 175 6.70 -2.58 -5.49
C ALA A 175 6.80 -1.80 -6.81
N ASP A 176 7.43 -2.39 -7.84
CA ASP A 176 7.58 -1.78 -9.17
C ASP A 176 6.20 -1.53 -9.83
N LEU A 177 5.26 -2.48 -9.69
CA LEU A 177 3.87 -2.31 -10.15
C LEU A 177 3.20 -1.13 -9.43
N TRP A 178 3.37 -1.05 -8.10
CA TRP A 178 2.79 0.02 -7.30
C TRP A 178 3.38 1.37 -7.66
N ASP A 179 4.69 1.50 -7.79
CA ASP A 179 5.35 2.78 -8.07
C ASP A 179 5.01 3.32 -9.46
N ASN A 180 4.87 2.44 -10.46
CA ASN A 180 4.37 2.84 -11.76
C ASN A 180 2.92 3.37 -11.68
N ASP A 181 2.08 2.73 -10.87
CA ASP A 181 0.68 3.15 -10.76
C ASP A 181 0.48 4.39 -9.89
N SER A 182 1.22 4.51 -8.78
CA SER A 182 1.08 5.60 -7.83
C SER A 182 1.38 6.95 -8.49
N GLN A 183 2.38 7.01 -9.38
CA GLN A 183 2.68 8.20 -10.17
C GLN A 183 1.51 8.65 -11.06
N ASN A 184 0.84 7.69 -11.71
CA ASN A 184 -0.35 7.98 -12.52
C ASN A 184 -1.49 8.51 -11.64
N TRP A 185 -1.66 7.94 -10.44
CA TRP A 185 -2.65 8.40 -9.47
C TRP A 185 -2.34 9.80 -8.93
N PHE A 186 -1.09 10.13 -8.62
CA PHE A 186 -0.70 11.47 -8.20
C PHE A 186 -1.10 12.50 -9.26
N MET A 187 -0.73 12.26 -10.52
CA MET A 187 -1.09 13.15 -11.63
C MET A 187 -2.61 13.25 -11.82
N LEU A 188 -3.34 12.13 -11.72
CA LEU A 188 -4.80 12.14 -11.84
C LEU A 188 -5.45 12.98 -10.74
N LEU A 189 -5.06 12.77 -9.48
CA LEU A 189 -5.62 13.48 -8.34
C LEU A 189 -5.32 14.99 -8.40
N GLU A 190 -4.13 15.38 -8.82
CA GLU A 190 -3.76 16.79 -9.04
C GLU A 190 -4.57 17.43 -10.17
N ASN A 191 -4.70 16.73 -11.30
CA ASN A 191 -5.48 17.19 -12.44
C ASN A 191 -6.97 17.32 -12.07
N GLU A 192 -7.54 16.35 -11.36
CA GLU A 192 -8.91 16.40 -10.86
C GLU A 192 -9.12 17.58 -9.91
N LEU A 193 -8.21 17.82 -8.97
CA LEU A 193 -8.30 18.95 -8.05
C LEU A 193 -8.25 20.29 -8.80
N ARG A 194 -7.35 20.43 -9.77
CA ARG A 194 -7.26 21.62 -10.62
C ARG A 194 -8.55 21.84 -11.41
N ASN A 195 -9.04 20.80 -12.08
CA ASN A 195 -10.28 20.86 -12.86
C ASN A 195 -11.49 21.20 -11.98
N TYR A 196 -11.54 20.66 -10.76
CA TYR A 196 -12.57 20.97 -9.78
C TYR A 196 -12.53 22.45 -9.36
N LYS A 197 -11.34 22.97 -9.01
CA LYS A 197 -11.13 24.38 -8.66
C LYS A 197 -11.57 25.30 -9.80
N ASP A 198 -11.13 25.02 -11.02
CA ASP A 198 -11.45 25.83 -12.18
C ASP A 198 -12.95 25.77 -12.51
N GLY A 199 -13.57 24.59 -12.42
CA GLY A 199 -15.00 24.39 -12.64
C GLY A 199 -15.85 25.17 -11.64
N ILE A 200 -15.57 25.04 -10.35
CA ILE A 200 -16.30 25.74 -9.29
C ILE A 200 -16.15 27.27 -9.40
N ASN A 201 -14.94 27.75 -9.70
CA ASN A 201 -14.67 29.19 -9.78
C ASN A 201 -15.30 29.85 -11.03
N LYS A 202 -15.47 29.11 -12.12
CA LYS A 202 -16.13 29.59 -13.34
C LYS A 202 -17.64 29.78 -13.17
N VAL A 203 -18.27 29.13 -12.19
CA VAL A 203 -19.71 29.29 -11.94
C VAL A 203 -19.97 30.71 -11.44
N PRO A 204 -20.78 31.54 -12.11
CA PRO A 204 -21.09 32.87 -11.58
C PRO A 204 -21.92 32.72 -10.30
N TYR A 205 -21.72 33.61 -9.32
CA TYR A 205 -22.41 33.49 -8.03
C TYR A 205 -23.94 33.56 -8.17
N THR A 206 -24.42 34.28 -9.20
CA THR A 206 -25.84 34.43 -9.54
C THR A 206 -26.50 33.14 -9.99
N SER A 207 -25.73 32.12 -10.37
CA SER A 207 -26.28 30.81 -10.73
C SER A 207 -26.61 29.95 -9.51
N PHE A 208 -26.17 30.33 -8.31
CA PHE A 208 -26.43 29.54 -7.10
C PHE A 208 -27.72 29.95 -6.39
N GLU A 209 -28.44 28.97 -5.87
CA GLU A 209 -29.59 29.19 -4.99
C GLU A 209 -29.13 29.59 -3.57
N VAL A 210 -29.04 30.90 -3.34
CA VAL A 210 -28.58 31.52 -2.09
C VAL A 210 -29.37 31.03 -0.87
N SER A 211 -30.68 30.79 -1.03
CA SER A 211 -31.55 30.31 0.05
C SER A 211 -31.16 28.91 0.56
N LYS A 212 -30.65 28.04 -0.32
CA LYS A 212 -30.10 26.72 0.02
C LYS A 212 -28.72 26.88 0.66
N ILE A 213 -27.86 27.73 0.11
CA ILE A 213 -26.50 27.98 0.64
C ILE A 213 -26.52 28.58 2.05
N LYS A 214 -27.49 29.46 2.37
CA LYS A 214 -27.67 30.03 3.72
C LYS A 214 -27.87 28.97 4.82
N LYS A 215 -28.22 27.73 4.45
CA LYS A 215 -28.33 26.60 5.40
C LYS A 215 -27.01 25.83 5.58
N LEU A 216 -26.02 26.08 4.73
CA LEU A 216 -24.76 25.33 4.64
C LEU A 216 -23.52 26.14 5.08
N VAL A 217 -23.67 27.46 5.23
CA VAL A 217 -22.63 28.41 5.64
C VAL A 217 -23.09 29.15 6.90
N ASP A 218 -22.27 29.16 7.94
CA ASP A 218 -22.58 29.82 9.21
C ASP A 218 -22.66 31.35 9.07
N LYS A 219 -23.60 31.97 9.80
CA LYS A 219 -23.88 33.42 9.84
C LYS A 219 -22.63 34.21 10.25
N PRO A 220 -22.36 35.41 9.68
CA PRO A 220 -23.30 36.54 9.66
C PRO A 220 -23.39 37.32 8.34
N TYR A 221 -23.11 36.71 7.19
CA TYR A 221 -23.08 37.43 5.92
C TYR A 221 -24.48 37.57 5.31
N ASN A 222 -24.90 38.80 5.05
CA ASN A 222 -26.16 39.11 4.34
C ASN A 222 -25.97 39.28 2.83
N ASP A 223 -24.73 39.52 2.40
CA ASP A 223 -24.37 39.66 0.99
C ASP A 223 -24.35 38.28 0.31
N GLU A 224 -25.13 38.16 -0.77
CA GLU A 224 -25.34 36.91 -1.49
C GLU A 224 -24.07 36.43 -2.20
N ALA A 225 -23.30 37.35 -2.78
CA ALA A 225 -22.06 37.02 -3.47
C ALA A 225 -21.00 36.52 -2.47
N ILE A 226 -20.90 37.15 -1.31
CA ILE A 226 -20.00 36.71 -0.23
C ILE A 226 -20.39 35.31 0.25
N LEU A 227 -21.67 35.05 0.51
CA LEU A 227 -22.15 33.73 0.94
C LEU A 227 -21.81 32.63 -0.07
N VAL A 228 -22.08 32.88 -1.35
CA VAL A 228 -21.78 31.92 -2.41
C VAL A 228 -20.28 31.68 -2.56
N ASN A 229 -19.46 32.74 -2.50
CA ASN A 229 -18.01 32.60 -2.60
C ASN A 229 -17.41 31.85 -1.39
N LEU A 230 -17.94 32.08 -0.18
CA LEU A 230 -17.55 31.28 1.00
C LEU A 230 -17.92 29.81 0.85
N TYR A 231 -19.09 29.53 0.29
CA TYR A 231 -19.50 28.16 0.00
C TYR A 231 -18.58 27.48 -1.02
N LYS A 232 -18.24 28.16 -2.13
CA LYS A 232 -17.26 27.66 -3.11
C LYS A 232 -15.90 27.38 -2.48
N LEU A 233 -15.42 28.30 -1.62
CA LEU A 233 -14.16 28.12 -0.90
C LEU A 233 -14.20 26.88 0.00
N LYS A 234 -15.33 26.63 0.69
CA LYS A 234 -15.53 25.43 1.49
C LYS A 234 -15.46 24.16 0.63
N LEU A 235 -16.17 24.13 -0.50
CA LEU A 235 -16.14 23.00 -1.44
C LEU A 235 -14.72 22.70 -1.94
N VAL A 236 -14.01 23.74 -2.38
CA VAL A 236 -12.60 23.60 -2.81
C VAL A 236 -11.75 23.08 -1.67
N LYS A 237 -11.92 23.59 -0.45
CA LYS A 237 -11.12 23.17 0.70
C LYS A 237 -11.36 21.70 1.08
N GLU A 238 -12.61 21.24 1.04
CA GLU A 238 -12.97 19.84 1.28
C GLU A 238 -12.35 18.91 0.23
N LYS A 239 -12.35 19.32 -1.04
CA LYS A 239 -11.69 18.57 -2.12
C LYS A 239 -10.17 18.54 -1.93
N GLU A 240 -9.54 19.66 -1.59
CA GLU A 240 -8.10 19.74 -1.29
C GLU A 240 -7.70 18.79 -0.15
N LEU A 241 -8.48 18.76 0.94
CA LEU A 241 -8.21 17.89 2.08
C LEU A 241 -8.33 16.41 1.68
N THR A 242 -9.36 16.07 0.90
CA THR A 242 -9.57 14.69 0.42
C THR A 242 -8.45 14.26 -0.53
N THR A 243 -8.08 15.09 -1.51
CA THR A 243 -6.97 14.82 -2.42
C THR A 243 -5.64 14.70 -1.67
N GLY A 244 -5.35 15.61 -0.75
CA GLY A 244 -4.12 15.58 0.06
C GLY A 244 -4.03 14.30 0.91
N PHE A 245 -5.14 13.89 1.53
CA PHE A 245 -5.20 12.63 2.26
C PHE A 245 -4.92 11.42 1.36
N LEU A 246 -5.54 11.34 0.18
CA LEU A 246 -5.30 10.24 -0.76
C LEU A 246 -3.84 10.19 -1.23
N MET A 247 -3.25 11.34 -1.55
CA MET A 247 -1.84 11.46 -1.93
C MET A 247 -0.91 10.97 -0.81
N GLU A 248 -1.19 11.34 0.45
CA GLU A 248 -0.45 10.86 1.62
C GLU A 248 -0.57 9.34 1.78
N GLU A 249 -1.76 8.77 1.59
CA GLU A 249 -1.98 7.32 1.66
C GLU A 249 -1.27 6.55 0.53
N LEU A 250 -1.14 7.15 -0.66
CA LEU A 250 -0.34 6.57 -1.75
C LEU A 250 1.14 6.56 -1.41
N GLN A 251 1.66 7.67 -0.87
CA GLN A 251 3.06 7.77 -0.47
C GLN A 251 3.41 6.74 0.62
N LYS A 252 2.55 6.60 1.64
CA LYS A 252 2.76 5.59 2.71
C LYS A 252 2.87 4.17 2.17
N VAL A 253 2.13 3.82 1.12
CA VAL A 253 2.25 2.49 0.50
C VAL A 253 3.58 2.34 -0.24
N SER A 254 4.01 3.36 -1.00
CA SER A 254 5.34 3.34 -1.65
C SER A 254 6.46 3.18 -0.62
N ASP A 255 6.44 3.99 0.46
CA ASP A 255 7.40 3.88 1.57
C ASP A 255 7.38 2.48 2.21
N SER A 256 6.19 1.89 2.35
CA SER A 256 6.02 0.54 2.90
C SER A 256 6.64 -0.53 1.99
N PHE A 257 6.47 -0.44 0.68
CA PHE A 257 7.09 -1.37 -0.28
C PHE A 257 8.62 -1.23 -0.31
N GLU A 258 9.14 -0.01 -0.21
CA GLU A 258 10.58 0.25 -0.11
C GLU A 258 11.15 -0.41 1.14
N LEU A 259 10.57 -0.14 2.31
CA LEU A 259 10.99 -0.73 3.58
C LEU A 259 10.87 -2.26 3.59
N LEU A 260 9.81 -2.82 2.99
CA LEU A 260 9.62 -4.27 2.88
C LEU A 260 10.69 -4.90 1.99
N THR A 261 11.00 -4.28 0.85
CA THR A 261 12.09 -4.73 -0.04
C THR A 261 13.44 -4.63 0.67
N GLU A 262 13.70 -3.55 1.40
CA GLU A 262 14.93 -3.38 2.16
C GLU A 262 15.08 -4.45 3.27
N LEU A 263 13.99 -4.73 4.01
CA LEU A 263 13.95 -5.75 5.04
C LEU A 263 14.22 -7.14 4.48
N ASN A 264 13.56 -7.52 3.38
CA ASN A 264 13.84 -8.77 2.67
C ASN A 264 15.32 -8.85 2.28
N GLY A 265 15.86 -7.79 1.67
CA GLY A 265 17.24 -7.72 1.23
C GLY A 265 18.23 -7.88 2.38
N GLU A 266 17.95 -7.29 3.55
CA GLU A 266 18.76 -7.45 4.76
C GLU A 266 18.76 -8.88 5.28
N LEU A 267 17.59 -9.52 5.34
CA LEU A 267 17.43 -10.91 5.80
C LEU A 267 18.08 -11.94 4.87
N LEU A 268 18.28 -11.60 3.59
CA LEU A 268 18.96 -12.45 2.61
C LEU A 268 20.50 -12.39 2.70
N LYS A 269 21.07 -11.46 3.46
CA LYS A 269 22.53 -11.35 3.59
C LYS A 269 23.10 -12.55 4.33
N LYS A 270 24.35 -12.90 4.00
CA LYS A 270 25.12 -13.92 4.75
C LYS A 270 25.29 -13.57 6.22
N LYS A 271 25.31 -12.27 6.55
CA LYS A 271 25.40 -11.72 7.90
C LYS A 271 24.40 -10.55 8.02
N PRO A 272 23.13 -10.83 8.35
CA PRO A 272 22.12 -9.79 8.51
C PRO A 272 22.46 -8.85 9.67
N ASP A 273 22.19 -7.56 9.51
CA ASP A 273 22.29 -6.57 10.58
C ASP A 273 20.99 -6.54 11.41
N GLN A 274 21.05 -7.11 12.61
CA GLN A 274 19.88 -7.19 13.50
C GLN A 274 19.34 -5.82 13.93
N ALA A 275 20.21 -4.84 14.15
CA ALA A 275 19.77 -3.50 14.56
C ALA A 275 18.99 -2.85 13.42
N LYS A 276 19.47 -3.05 12.18
CA LYS A 276 18.77 -2.60 10.99
C LYS A 276 17.44 -3.34 10.77
N ILE A 277 17.40 -4.67 10.91
CA ILE A 277 16.16 -5.46 10.82
C ILE A 277 15.10 -4.94 11.81
N ASN A 278 15.49 -4.75 13.07
CA ASN A 278 14.58 -4.25 14.09
C ASN A 278 14.06 -2.84 13.76
N ASN A 279 14.93 -1.95 13.28
CA ASN A 279 14.54 -0.61 12.86
C ASN A 279 13.55 -0.65 11.67
N LEU A 280 13.82 -1.47 10.66
CA LEU A 280 12.94 -1.61 9.49
C LEU A 280 11.56 -2.17 9.86
N ASN A 281 11.52 -3.22 10.69
CA ASN A 281 10.26 -3.77 11.20
C ASN A 281 9.45 -2.70 11.95
N ASN A 282 10.07 -1.95 12.86
CA ASN A 282 9.37 -0.93 13.64
C ASN A 282 8.82 0.21 12.75
N LYS A 283 9.55 0.59 11.69
CA LYS A 283 9.08 1.58 10.71
C LYS A 283 7.91 1.05 9.89
N LEU A 284 7.98 -0.20 9.43
CA LEU A 284 6.88 -0.86 8.70
C LEU A 284 5.63 -0.94 9.56
N GLU A 285 5.75 -1.37 10.81
CA GLU A 285 4.65 -1.39 11.78
C GLU A 285 4.07 0.02 11.93
N ALA A 286 4.87 1.06 12.17
CA ALA A 286 4.36 2.42 12.32
C ALA A 286 3.61 2.98 11.08
N ILE A 287 4.00 2.62 9.86
CA ILE A 287 3.38 3.13 8.63
C ILE A 287 2.16 2.31 8.20
N THR A 288 2.18 0.99 8.46
CA THR A 288 1.09 0.08 8.10
C THR A 288 0.02 -0.02 9.18
N ASP A 289 0.37 0.28 10.43
CA ASP A 289 -0.54 0.32 11.58
C ASP A 289 -1.27 1.66 11.63
N VAL A 290 -2.09 1.92 10.61
CA VAL A 290 -3.00 3.06 10.58
C VAL A 290 -4.42 2.53 10.73
N GLY A 291 -4.85 2.49 11.98
CA GLY A 291 -6.23 2.72 12.40
C GLY A 291 -7.26 1.71 11.90
N GLN A 292 -7.58 0.73 12.75
CA GLN A 292 -8.99 0.49 13.02
C GLN A 292 -9.58 1.82 13.48
N VAL A 293 -10.14 2.60 12.55
CA VAL A 293 -11.00 3.72 12.89
C VAL A 293 -12.15 3.08 13.67
N LYS A 294 -12.12 3.24 15.00
CA LYS A 294 -13.23 2.96 15.89
C LYS A 294 -14.42 3.86 15.56
#